data_AF-A0A370GPT1-F1
#
_entry.id   AF-A0A370GPT1-F1
#
_cell.length_a   1.000
_cell.length_b   1.000
_cell.length_c   1.000
_cell.angle_alpha   90.00
_cell.angle_beta   90.00
_cell.angle_gamma   90.00
#
_symmetry.space_group_name_H-M   'P 1'
#
loop_
_entity.id
_entity.type
_entity.pdbx_description
1 polymer ?
#
loop_
_entity_poly.entity_id
_entity_poly.type
_entity_poly.pdbx_seq_one_letter_code
_entity_poly.pdbx_strand_id
1 'polypeptide(L)'
;MIVMKMLKVVHNGVGSNQKIHAKILQNEQGANFYMRKVLFLTLIFPLALLGACANHEAKNPSQKNNGEQAAHGDHNAMEAMNHGDIREATSSATILPSFMKNKPQKMQDIYLAVAQNRELLEKIPCYCGCGESVGHMNNYDCYIHENHKDGSVVWDDHGTKCGVCLDIAEKAIQAKQQGMSVKQIRAMIDQQYKTGYAKPTPTPEV
;
A
#
# COMPACT_ATOMS: atom_id res chain seq x y z
N MET A 1 12.28 -8.45 83.21
CA MET A 1 11.62 -7.55 82.24
C MET A 1 12.01 -7.99 80.83
N ILE A 2 11.10 -8.74 80.22
CA ILE A 2 10.76 -8.83 78.78
C ILE A 2 11.91 -9.05 77.78
N VAL A 3 12.04 -10.32 77.40
CA VAL A 3 12.50 -10.81 76.11
C VAL A 3 11.31 -10.76 75.14
N MET A 4 11.40 -10.04 74.01
CA MET A 4 10.68 -10.29 72.75
C MET A 4 10.84 -9.12 71.78
N LYS A 5 11.59 -9.32 70.69
CA LYS A 5 11.37 -8.60 69.43
C LYS A 5 11.83 -9.44 68.23
N MET A 6 11.09 -10.51 68.00
CA MET A 6 10.95 -11.16 66.69
C MET A 6 9.45 -11.14 66.38
N LEU A 7 9.04 -10.37 65.37
CA LEU A 7 7.93 -10.65 64.44
C LEU A 7 7.62 -9.39 63.61
N LYS A 8 7.12 -9.63 62.38
CA LYS A 8 6.48 -8.72 61.40
C LYS A 8 7.47 -7.96 60.49
N VAL A 9 7.41 -8.00 59.15
CA VAL A 9 6.36 -8.40 58.18
C VAL A 9 7.03 -8.85 56.87
N VAL A 10 6.65 -10.04 56.38
CA VAL A 10 6.73 -10.47 54.98
C VAL A 10 5.56 -9.83 54.20
N HIS A 11 5.72 -9.67 52.88
CA HIS A 11 4.73 -9.40 51.81
C HIS A 11 4.91 -8.04 51.12
N ASN A 12 5.52 -8.07 49.94
CA ASN A 12 5.19 -7.19 48.80
C ASN A 12 5.67 -7.87 47.50
N GLY A 13 4.77 -8.59 46.85
CA GLY A 13 5.11 -9.38 45.66
C GLY A 13 3.91 -9.99 44.95
N VAL A 14 2.79 -9.27 44.80
CA VAL A 14 1.66 -9.68 43.94
C VAL A 14 1.03 -8.43 43.33
N GLY A 15 1.36 -8.11 42.08
CA GLY A 15 0.78 -6.95 41.38
C GLY A 15 0.93 -6.93 39.86
N SER A 16 1.86 -7.71 39.29
CA SER A 16 2.09 -7.70 37.83
C SER A 16 1.38 -8.83 37.07
N ASN A 17 1.08 -9.97 37.70
CA ASN A 17 0.55 -11.16 37.01
C ASN A 17 -0.96 -11.12 36.71
N GLN A 18 -1.73 -10.22 37.34
CA GLN A 18 -3.19 -10.15 37.10
C GLN A 18 -3.55 -9.33 35.84
N LYS A 19 -2.69 -8.39 35.41
CA LYS A 19 -2.92 -7.59 34.20
C LYS A 19 -2.63 -8.35 32.90
N ILE A 20 -1.74 -9.34 32.93
CA ILE A 20 -1.42 -10.17 31.75
C ILE A 20 -2.49 -11.21 31.45
N HIS A 21 -3.14 -11.78 32.47
CA HIS A 21 -4.29 -12.68 32.26
C HIS A 21 -5.53 -11.97 31.67
N ALA A 22 -5.75 -10.69 31.97
CA ALA A 22 -6.88 -9.95 31.43
C ALA A 22 -6.75 -9.65 29.92
N LYS A 23 -5.53 -9.57 29.38
CA LYS A 23 -5.29 -9.22 27.97
C LYS A 23 -5.46 -10.41 27.01
N ILE A 24 -5.27 -11.63 27.51
CA ILE A 24 -5.43 -12.86 26.72
C ILE A 24 -6.90 -13.18 26.45
N LEU A 25 -7.81 -12.86 27.39
CA LEU A 25 -9.24 -13.15 27.26
C LEU A 25 -10.00 -12.21 26.31
N GLN A 26 -9.42 -11.05 25.95
CA GLN A 26 -10.07 -10.10 25.03
C GLN A 26 -9.76 -10.37 23.55
N ASN A 27 -8.75 -11.19 23.24
CA ASN A 27 -8.37 -11.52 21.87
C ASN A 27 -9.24 -12.65 21.27
N GLU A 28 -9.86 -13.48 22.10
CA GLU A 28 -10.70 -14.61 21.68
C GLU A 28 -12.15 -14.21 21.34
N GLN A 29 -12.58 -12.99 21.71
CA GLN A 29 -13.96 -12.50 21.53
C GLN A 29 -14.21 -11.91 20.12
N GLY A 30 -13.17 -11.60 19.35
CA GLY A 30 -13.29 -11.01 18.00
C GLY A 30 -13.56 -12.02 16.87
N ALA A 31 -13.03 -13.24 16.98
CA ALA A 31 -13.15 -14.25 15.93
C ALA A 31 -14.57 -14.86 15.83
N ASN A 32 -15.31 -14.90 16.95
CA ASN A 32 -16.64 -15.50 17.03
C ASN A 32 -17.78 -14.58 16.52
N PHE A 33 -17.52 -13.28 16.31
CA PHE A 33 -18.53 -12.35 15.80
C PHE A 33 -18.71 -12.45 14.27
N TYR A 34 -17.64 -12.72 13.53
CA TYR A 34 -17.67 -12.75 12.06
C TYR A 34 -18.27 -14.03 11.48
N MET A 35 -18.23 -15.15 12.20
CA MET A 35 -18.71 -16.43 11.68
C MET A 35 -20.21 -16.67 11.94
N ARG A 36 -20.82 -15.92 12.86
CA ARG A 36 -22.24 -16.07 13.25
C ARG A 36 -23.23 -15.35 12.33
N LYS A 37 -22.74 -14.44 11.47
CA LYS A 37 -23.57 -13.71 10.48
C LYS A 37 -23.69 -14.41 9.12
N VAL A 38 -22.90 -15.45 8.85
CA VAL A 38 -22.86 -16.12 7.54
C VAL A 38 -23.80 -17.33 7.46
N LEU A 39 -24.40 -17.76 8.58
CA LEU A 39 -25.14 -19.04 8.66
C LEU A 39 -26.68 -18.95 8.64
N PHE A 40 -27.30 -17.81 8.35
CA PHE A 40 -28.76 -17.68 8.39
C PHE A 40 -29.36 -16.90 7.21
N LEU A 41 -29.07 -17.30 5.97
CA LEU A 41 -29.87 -16.84 4.83
C LEU A 41 -29.97 -17.88 3.70
N THR A 42 -30.58 -19.02 4.02
CA THR A 42 -31.18 -19.93 3.02
C THR A 42 -32.57 -20.33 3.49
N LEU A 43 -33.62 -19.87 2.78
CA LEU A 43 -34.82 -20.60 2.34
C LEU A 43 -35.86 -19.59 1.77
N ILE A 44 -36.19 -19.65 0.47
CA ILE A 44 -37.47 -20.16 -0.12
C ILE A 44 -38.59 -19.08 -0.08
N PHE A 45 -39.24 -18.58 -1.16
CA PHE A 45 -40.01 -19.15 -2.30
C PHE A 45 -40.60 -17.93 -3.11
N PRO A 46 -41.42 -18.02 -4.18
CA PRO A 46 -41.64 -19.03 -5.23
C PRO A 46 -41.53 -18.47 -6.67
N LEU A 47 -41.53 -19.43 -7.61
CA LEU A 47 -41.86 -19.28 -9.02
C LEU A 47 -43.36 -18.94 -9.21
N ALA A 48 -43.68 -17.88 -9.95
CA ALA A 48 -45.00 -17.66 -10.53
C ALA A 48 -44.84 -17.30 -12.02
N LEU A 49 -45.41 -18.15 -12.87
CA LEU A 49 -45.56 -17.99 -14.32
C LEU A 49 -46.92 -17.32 -14.63
N LEU A 50 -47.05 -16.91 -15.91
CA LEU A 50 -48.20 -16.29 -16.61
C LEU A 50 -48.16 -14.75 -16.51
N GLY A 51 -48.11 -13.94 -17.58
CA GLY A 51 -48.38 -14.11 -19.00
C GLY A 51 -49.36 -13.01 -19.43
N ALA A 52 -48.96 -12.07 -20.28
CA ALA A 52 -49.88 -11.18 -21.02
C ALA A 52 -49.18 -10.45 -22.19
N CYS A 53 -49.88 -10.42 -23.33
CA CYS A 53 -49.41 -10.01 -24.65
C CYS A 53 -49.66 -8.53 -24.98
N ALA A 54 -48.80 -8.01 -25.88
CA ALA A 54 -49.07 -7.23 -27.10
C ALA A 54 -49.74 -5.82 -27.07
N ASN A 55 -49.05 -4.85 -27.71
CA ASN A 55 -49.43 -4.04 -28.91
C ASN A 55 -48.63 -2.71 -28.90
N HIS A 56 -47.72 -2.45 -29.85
CA HIS A 56 -47.86 -1.90 -31.23
C HIS A 56 -47.70 -0.36 -31.29
N GLU A 57 -47.05 0.09 -32.38
CA GLU A 57 -46.83 1.46 -32.91
C GLU A 57 -45.51 2.14 -32.51
N ALA A 58 -44.44 2.03 -33.31
CA ALA A 58 -44.18 2.68 -34.62
C ALA A 58 -43.69 4.14 -34.49
N LYS A 59 -42.40 4.36 -34.80
CA LYS A 59 -41.91 5.23 -35.90
C LYS A 59 -40.37 5.16 -36.04
N ASN A 60 -39.97 4.77 -37.25
CA ASN A 60 -38.66 4.85 -37.92
C ASN A 60 -38.20 6.33 -38.07
N PRO A 61 -37.01 6.67 -38.66
CA PRO A 61 -35.89 5.84 -39.09
C PRO A 61 -34.48 6.40 -38.78
N SER A 62 -33.50 5.52 -39.00
CA SER A 62 -32.10 5.81 -39.29
C SER A 62 -31.94 6.88 -40.38
N GLN A 63 -31.18 7.94 -40.10
CA GLN A 63 -30.66 8.87 -41.11
C GLN A 63 -29.14 8.75 -41.18
N LYS A 64 -28.66 8.13 -42.27
CA LYS A 64 -27.39 8.49 -42.90
C LYS A 64 -27.56 9.83 -43.59
N ASN A 65 -26.64 10.77 -43.39
CA ASN A 65 -26.38 11.84 -44.34
C ASN A 65 -24.86 12.09 -44.38
N ASN A 66 -24.30 12.03 -45.59
CA ASN A 66 -23.00 12.59 -45.94
C ASN A 66 -23.18 14.08 -46.23
N GLY A 67 -22.17 14.90 -45.93
CA GLY A 67 -22.07 16.26 -46.49
C GLY A 67 -21.23 17.24 -45.68
N GLU A 68 -20.02 17.51 -46.19
CA GLU A 68 -19.29 18.77 -46.19
C GLU A 68 -18.87 19.50 -44.88
N GLN A 69 -17.57 19.35 -44.60
CA GLN A 69 -16.58 20.40 -44.31
C GLN A 69 -17.08 21.80 -43.87
N ALA A 70 -16.88 22.09 -42.58
CA ALA A 70 -16.46 23.41 -42.14
C ALA A 70 -15.38 23.22 -41.05
N ALA A 71 -14.25 23.90 -41.25
CA ALA A 71 -13.01 23.80 -40.51
C ALA A 71 -13.18 23.84 -38.99
N HIS A 72 -12.47 22.97 -38.26
CA HIS A 72 -11.73 23.29 -37.03
C HIS A 72 -10.87 22.08 -36.60
N GLY A 73 -9.56 22.31 -36.44
CA GLY A 73 -8.69 21.49 -35.60
C GLY A 73 -7.98 20.33 -36.28
N ASP A 74 -7.04 20.63 -37.17
CA ASP A 74 -5.96 19.70 -37.48
C ASP A 74 -4.79 19.99 -36.53
N HIS A 75 -4.56 19.10 -35.57
CA HIS A 75 -3.28 18.42 -35.40
C HIS A 75 -3.50 17.19 -34.49
N ASN A 76 -3.60 16.05 -35.17
CA ASN A 76 -2.85 14.81 -34.93
C ASN A 76 -2.76 14.24 -33.50
N ALA A 77 -3.28 13.00 -33.43
CA ALA A 77 -2.74 11.85 -32.70
C ALA A 77 -2.61 11.97 -31.17
N MET A 78 -3.20 10.99 -30.49
CA MET A 78 -2.84 10.58 -29.13
C MET A 78 -1.33 10.59 -28.93
N GLU A 79 -0.80 11.69 -28.41
CA GLU A 79 0.50 11.70 -27.76
C GLU A 79 0.32 11.00 -26.42
N ALA A 80 0.97 9.85 -26.28
CA ALA A 80 1.19 9.23 -24.99
C ALA A 80 1.65 10.33 -24.01
N MET A 81 0.93 10.50 -22.91
CA MET A 81 1.23 11.50 -21.88
C MET A 81 2.59 11.19 -21.25
N ASN A 82 3.67 11.56 -21.92
CA ASN A 82 5.04 11.46 -21.45
C ASN A 82 5.40 12.74 -20.68
N HIS A 83 4.64 13.03 -19.63
CA HIS A 83 5.13 13.95 -18.61
C HIS A 83 6.03 13.09 -17.72
N GLY A 84 7.35 13.18 -17.94
CA GLY A 84 8.34 12.47 -17.15
C GLY A 84 8.20 12.76 -15.65
N ASP A 85 9.00 12.08 -14.84
CA ASP A 85 8.93 12.25 -13.40
C ASP A 85 9.36 13.65 -12.95
N ILE A 86 8.65 14.17 -11.94
CA ILE A 86 8.97 15.42 -11.27
C ILE A 86 10.01 15.12 -10.21
N ARG A 87 11.09 15.88 -10.21
CA ARG A 87 12.13 15.82 -9.19
C ARG A 87 12.23 17.12 -8.44
N GLU A 88 12.33 17.03 -7.12
CA GLU A 88 12.40 18.20 -6.25
C GLU A 88 13.39 17.94 -5.14
N ALA A 89 14.27 18.91 -4.87
CA ALA A 89 15.22 18.84 -3.77
C ALA A 89 14.63 19.42 -2.48
N THR A 90 14.84 18.75 -1.36
CA THR A 90 14.60 19.32 -0.02
C THR A 90 15.87 19.27 0.82
N SER A 91 15.95 20.14 1.82
CA SER A 91 17.15 20.27 2.65
C SER A 91 17.41 19.07 3.57
N SER A 92 16.45 18.13 3.69
CA SER A 92 16.63 16.89 4.46
C SER A 92 15.63 15.81 4.07
N ALA A 93 15.98 14.55 4.34
CA ALA A 93 15.08 13.39 4.23
C ALA A 93 13.79 13.48 5.09
N THR A 94 13.71 14.41 6.04
CA THR A 94 12.52 14.63 6.89
C THR A 94 11.54 15.67 6.36
N ILE A 95 11.89 16.36 5.27
CA ILE A 95 11.05 17.38 4.65
C ILE A 95 10.57 16.83 3.31
N LEU A 96 9.25 16.62 3.20
CA LEU A 96 8.64 16.19 1.95
C LEU A 96 8.69 17.30 0.88
N PRO A 97 8.82 16.91 -0.40
CA PRO A 97 8.75 17.85 -1.51
C PRO A 97 7.33 18.38 -1.71
N SER A 98 7.21 19.53 -2.35
CA SER A 98 5.95 20.25 -2.58
C SER A 98 4.91 19.43 -3.35
N PHE A 99 5.36 18.53 -4.25
CA PHE A 99 4.47 17.64 -4.99
C PHE A 99 3.68 16.66 -4.09
N MET A 100 4.09 16.49 -2.83
CA MET A 100 3.39 15.65 -1.86
C MET A 100 2.24 16.35 -1.13
N LYS A 101 2.15 17.69 -1.19
CA LYS A 101 1.20 18.50 -0.40
C LYS A 101 -0.27 18.06 -0.53
N ASN A 102 -0.68 17.62 -1.72
CA ASN A 102 -2.06 17.23 -2.02
C ASN A 102 -2.24 15.71 -2.15
N LYS A 103 -1.21 14.91 -1.84
CA LYS A 103 -1.29 13.45 -1.88
C LYS A 103 -1.99 12.93 -0.62
N PRO A 104 -2.64 11.75 -0.66
CA PRO A 104 -3.22 11.15 0.53
C PRO A 104 -2.19 11.01 1.66
N GLN A 105 -2.60 11.23 2.91
CA GLN A 105 -1.70 11.20 4.07
C GLN A 105 -0.85 9.92 4.11
N LYS A 106 -1.47 8.76 3.87
CA LYS A 106 -0.78 7.47 3.82
C LYS A 106 0.40 7.46 2.82
N MET A 107 0.24 8.11 1.67
CA MET A 107 1.31 8.19 0.67
C MET A 107 2.44 9.12 1.15
N GLN A 108 2.09 10.24 1.80
CA GLN A 108 3.06 11.13 2.43
C GLN A 108 3.88 10.39 3.50
N ASP A 109 3.22 9.60 4.34
CA ASP A 109 3.86 8.81 5.39
C ASP A 109 4.82 7.76 4.79
N ILE A 110 4.41 7.08 3.71
CA ILE A 110 5.29 6.13 3.00
C ILE A 110 6.51 6.84 2.43
N TYR A 111 6.37 8.00 1.80
CA TYR A 111 7.52 8.77 1.27
C TYR A 111 8.52 9.14 2.36
N LEU A 112 8.05 9.65 3.50
CA LEU A 112 8.93 9.93 4.65
C LEU A 112 9.61 8.66 5.16
N ALA A 113 8.85 7.57 5.30
CA ALA A 113 9.38 6.31 5.79
C ALA A 113 10.41 5.70 4.82
N VAL A 114 10.22 5.83 3.50
CA VAL A 114 11.18 5.39 2.50
C VAL A 114 12.53 6.08 2.70
N ALA A 115 12.53 7.42 2.85
CA ALA A 115 13.76 8.18 3.05
C ALA A 115 14.52 7.78 4.32
N GLN A 116 13.80 7.32 5.36
CA GLN A 116 14.39 6.81 6.61
C GLN A 116 14.83 5.34 6.55
N ASN A 117 14.43 4.58 5.53
CA ASN A 117 14.68 3.14 5.42
C ASN A 117 15.52 2.76 4.18
N ARG A 118 16.43 3.65 3.78
CA ARG A 118 17.32 3.47 2.61
C ARG A 118 18.02 2.11 2.58
N GLU A 119 18.75 1.77 3.64
CA GLU A 119 19.54 0.52 3.68
C GLU A 119 18.69 -0.75 3.48
N LEU A 120 17.44 -0.73 3.94
CA LEU A 120 16.50 -1.80 3.72
C LEU A 120 16.04 -1.81 2.26
N LEU A 121 15.50 -0.68 1.78
CA LEU A 121 14.82 -0.63 0.48
C LEU A 121 15.78 -0.72 -0.71
N GLU A 122 17.06 -0.36 -0.54
CA GLU A 122 18.12 -0.66 -1.52
C GLU A 122 18.37 -2.16 -1.70
N LYS A 123 17.86 -3.01 -0.80
CA LYS A 123 17.92 -4.47 -0.87
C LYS A 123 16.63 -5.14 -1.30
N ILE A 124 15.56 -4.37 -1.48
CA ILE A 124 14.23 -4.87 -1.86
C ILE A 124 13.96 -4.51 -3.33
N PRO A 125 13.69 -5.50 -4.19
CA PRO A 125 13.38 -5.23 -5.58
C PRO A 125 11.96 -4.69 -5.75
N CYS A 126 11.73 -3.99 -6.86
CA CYS A 126 10.40 -3.62 -7.31
C CYS A 126 9.96 -4.53 -8.47
N TYR A 127 8.68 -4.91 -8.50
CA TYR A 127 8.09 -5.80 -9.50
C TYR A 127 7.07 -5.08 -10.41
N CYS A 128 7.12 -3.75 -10.47
CA CYS A 128 6.14 -2.94 -11.21
C CYS A 128 6.36 -2.91 -12.74
N GLY A 129 7.54 -3.31 -13.22
CA GLY A 129 7.90 -3.32 -14.64
C GLY A 129 8.55 -2.03 -15.17
N CYS A 130 8.65 -0.98 -14.36
CA CYS A 130 9.31 0.28 -14.76
C CYS A 130 10.83 0.30 -14.52
N GLY A 131 11.38 -0.75 -13.92
CA GLY A 131 12.79 -0.83 -13.50
C GLY A 131 13.78 -0.51 -14.62
N GLU A 132 13.76 -1.29 -15.70
CA GLU A 132 14.70 -1.12 -16.83
C GLU A 132 14.45 0.18 -17.62
N SER A 133 13.18 0.58 -17.78
CA SER A 133 12.83 1.76 -18.58
C SER A 133 13.24 3.07 -17.94
N VAL A 134 13.28 3.13 -16.60
CA VAL A 134 13.65 4.32 -15.83
C VAL A 134 15.07 4.21 -15.26
N GLY A 135 15.61 3.00 -15.17
CA GLY A 135 16.92 2.72 -14.58
C GLY A 135 16.89 2.51 -13.06
N HIS A 136 15.74 2.17 -12.48
CA HIS A 136 15.64 1.86 -11.05
C HIS A 136 16.24 0.49 -10.74
N MET A 137 17.14 0.45 -9.76
CA MET A 137 17.85 -0.74 -9.33
C MET A 137 17.13 -1.48 -8.20
N ASN A 138 16.26 -0.80 -7.47
CA ASN A 138 15.56 -1.33 -6.30
C ASN A 138 14.30 -0.48 -5.99
N ASN A 139 13.58 -0.82 -4.91
CA ASN A 139 12.36 -0.11 -4.52
C ASN A 139 12.61 1.33 -4.03
N TYR A 140 13.76 1.63 -3.42
CA TYR A 140 14.11 2.97 -2.95
C TYR A 140 14.21 3.98 -4.08
N ASP A 141 14.79 3.58 -5.22
CA ASP A 141 14.98 4.43 -6.40
C ASP A 141 13.64 4.93 -6.99
N CYS A 142 12.52 4.27 -6.67
CA CYS A 142 11.19 4.72 -7.08
C CYS A 142 10.73 6.03 -6.41
N TYR A 143 11.46 6.51 -5.40
CA TYR A 143 11.08 7.64 -4.55
C TYR A 143 12.18 8.69 -4.43
N ILE A 144 13.43 8.24 -4.46
CA ILE A 144 14.60 9.09 -4.27
C ILE A 144 15.48 8.99 -5.49
N HIS A 145 15.68 10.12 -6.15
CA HIS A 145 16.60 10.21 -7.27
C HIS A 145 18.05 10.32 -6.81
N GLU A 146 18.32 11.12 -5.78
CA GLU A 146 19.68 11.36 -5.30
C GLU A 146 19.70 11.69 -3.79
N ASN A 147 20.74 11.20 -3.11
CA ASN A 147 21.09 11.58 -1.75
C ASN A 147 22.39 12.38 -1.76
N HIS A 148 22.38 13.59 -1.24
CA HIS A 148 23.57 14.42 -1.14
C HIS A 148 24.30 14.22 0.20
N LYS A 149 25.60 14.52 0.21
CA LYS A 149 26.46 14.40 1.40
C LYS A 149 26.10 15.36 2.53
N ASP A 150 25.46 16.48 2.21
CA ASP A 150 24.99 17.47 3.18
C ASP A 150 23.64 17.09 3.83
N GLY A 151 23.07 15.93 3.45
CA GLY A 151 21.80 15.42 3.97
C GLY A 151 20.57 15.88 3.17
N SER A 152 20.75 16.76 2.18
CA SER A 152 19.67 17.10 1.24
C SER A 152 19.36 15.92 0.31
N VAL A 153 18.11 15.87 -0.16
CA VAL A 153 17.57 14.74 -0.93
C VAL A 153 16.85 15.27 -2.15
N VAL A 154 17.14 14.69 -3.31
CA VAL A 154 16.34 14.89 -4.54
C VAL A 154 15.31 13.77 -4.61
N TRP A 155 14.06 14.13 -4.41
CA TRP A 155 12.91 13.23 -4.46
C TRP A 155 12.47 13.02 -5.90
N ASP A 156 11.81 11.90 -6.16
CA ASP A 156 11.23 11.53 -7.45
C ASP A 156 9.74 11.18 -7.24
N ASP A 157 8.84 11.77 -8.04
CA ASP A 157 7.39 11.56 -7.90
C ASP A 157 6.90 10.23 -8.52
N HIS A 158 7.78 9.44 -9.12
CA HIS A 158 7.47 8.17 -9.79
C HIS A 158 6.62 7.25 -8.90
N GLY A 159 7.03 7.07 -7.64
CA GLY A 159 6.32 6.23 -6.68
C GLY A 159 4.88 6.69 -6.41
N THR A 160 4.53 7.96 -6.66
CA THR A 160 3.15 8.45 -6.50
C THR A 160 2.19 7.91 -7.56
N LYS A 161 2.72 7.37 -8.66
CA LYS A 161 1.99 6.87 -9.83
C LYS A 161 1.86 5.35 -9.85
N CYS A 162 2.48 4.64 -8.90
CA CYS A 162 2.56 3.17 -8.89
C CYS A 162 2.17 2.55 -7.55
N GLY A 163 1.03 1.84 -7.53
CA GLY A 163 0.57 1.11 -6.34
C GLY A 163 1.51 -0.01 -5.89
N VAL A 164 2.17 -0.70 -6.83
CA VAL A 164 3.12 -1.78 -6.51
C VAL A 164 4.34 -1.25 -5.77
N CYS A 165 4.89 -0.10 -6.18
CA CYS A 165 6.00 0.52 -5.47
C CYS A 165 5.62 0.79 -4.00
N LEU A 166 4.46 1.43 -3.79
CA LEU A 166 3.96 1.82 -2.47
C LEU A 166 3.68 0.62 -1.57
N ASP A 167 3.06 -0.43 -2.12
CA ASP A 167 2.74 -1.64 -1.37
C ASP A 167 4.02 -2.39 -0.93
N ILE A 168 5.02 -2.50 -1.82
CA ILE A 168 6.33 -3.11 -1.49
C ILE A 168 7.03 -2.32 -0.38
N ALA A 169 7.12 -0.99 -0.52
CA ALA A 169 7.77 -0.12 0.46
C ALA A 169 7.11 -0.25 1.84
N GLU A 170 5.78 -0.14 1.88
CA GLU A 170 5.00 -0.25 3.11
C GLU A 170 5.22 -1.62 3.78
N LYS A 171 5.09 -2.71 3.04
CA LYS A 171 5.25 -4.07 3.58
C LYS A 171 6.66 -4.33 4.08
N ALA A 172 7.67 -3.92 3.34
CA ALA A 172 9.06 -4.12 3.73
C ALA A 172 9.39 -3.36 5.02
N ILE A 173 8.97 -2.09 5.11
CA ILE A 173 9.19 -1.25 6.31
C ILE A 173 8.42 -1.82 7.51
N GLN A 174 7.16 -2.20 7.34
CA GLN A 174 6.37 -2.80 8.42
C GLN A 174 6.98 -4.12 8.93
N ALA A 175 7.43 -4.98 8.02
CA ALA A 175 8.11 -6.23 8.38
C ALA A 175 9.42 -5.97 9.15
N LYS A 176 10.18 -4.94 8.76
CA LYS A 176 11.38 -4.50 9.50
C LYS A 176 11.04 -4.02 10.91
N GLN A 177 9.98 -3.23 11.05
CA GLN A 177 9.48 -2.76 12.36
C GLN A 177 9.03 -3.92 13.26
N GLN A 178 8.56 -5.03 12.66
CA GLN A 178 8.20 -6.26 13.36
C GLN A 178 9.42 -7.14 13.72
N GLY A 179 10.64 -6.69 13.42
CA GLY A 179 11.88 -7.37 13.79
C GLY A 179 12.38 -8.40 12.78
N MET A 180 11.79 -8.47 11.58
CA MET A 180 12.29 -9.37 10.53
C MET A 180 13.68 -8.93 10.03
N SER A 181 14.54 -9.91 9.74
CA SER A 181 15.82 -9.65 9.07
C SER A 181 15.61 -9.23 7.62
N VAL A 182 16.57 -8.48 7.05
CA VAL A 182 16.52 -8.03 5.65
C VAL A 182 16.34 -9.21 4.68
N LYS A 183 17.03 -10.33 4.94
CA LYS A 183 16.90 -11.55 4.13
C LYS A 183 15.49 -12.15 4.18
N GLN A 184 14.86 -12.19 5.36
CA GLN A 184 13.47 -12.66 5.48
C GLN A 184 12.49 -11.71 4.78
N ILE A 185 12.72 -10.39 4.86
CA ILE A 185 11.90 -9.39 4.18
C ILE A 185 12.04 -9.53 2.67
N ARG A 186 13.27 -9.68 2.16
CA ARG A 186 13.54 -9.94 0.74
C ARG A 186 12.79 -11.18 0.27
N ALA A 187 12.95 -12.31 0.96
CA ALA A 187 12.27 -13.55 0.60
C ALA A 187 10.73 -13.42 0.64
N MET A 188 10.19 -12.69 1.61
CA MET A 188 8.74 -12.41 1.71
C MET A 188 8.24 -11.61 0.51
N ILE A 189 8.93 -10.53 0.13
CA ILE A 189 8.58 -9.71 -1.03
C ILE A 189 8.71 -10.56 -2.31
N ASP A 190 9.83 -11.22 -2.54
CA ASP A 190 10.05 -12.03 -3.73
C ASP A 190 8.96 -13.10 -3.88
N GLN A 191 8.61 -13.78 -2.78
CA GLN A 191 7.55 -14.78 -2.78
C GLN A 191 6.16 -14.19 -3.08
N GLN A 192 5.86 -12.98 -2.58
CA GLN A 192 4.56 -12.34 -2.79
C GLN A 192 4.39 -11.83 -4.23
N TYR A 193 5.45 -11.34 -4.86
CA TYR A 193 5.39 -10.71 -6.18
C TYR A 193 5.96 -11.57 -7.33
N LYS A 194 6.43 -12.81 -7.08
CA LYS A 194 7.00 -13.67 -8.15
C LYS A 194 6.02 -14.08 -9.26
N THR A 195 4.70 -14.06 -9.01
CA THR A 195 3.69 -14.52 -9.97
C THR A 195 2.71 -13.40 -10.28
N GLY A 196 2.48 -13.12 -11.57
CA GLY A 196 1.53 -12.10 -12.02
C GLY A 196 2.08 -10.67 -12.04
N TYR A 197 3.37 -10.48 -11.74
CA TYR A 197 4.06 -9.19 -11.82
C TYR A 197 5.25 -9.26 -12.80
N ALA A 198 5.87 -8.11 -13.06
CA ALA A 198 7.03 -8.03 -13.95
C ALA A 198 8.27 -8.67 -13.34
N LYS A 199 9.37 -8.75 -14.10
CA LYS A 199 10.67 -9.11 -13.56
C LYS A 199 11.10 -8.11 -12.47
N PRO A 200 11.79 -8.57 -11.41
CA PRO A 200 12.30 -7.66 -10.40
C PRO A 200 13.32 -6.69 -11.01
N THR A 201 13.43 -5.49 -10.44
CA THR A 201 14.61 -4.64 -10.61
C THR A 201 15.90 -5.42 -10.31
N PRO A 202 17.05 -5.07 -10.91
CA PRO A 202 18.33 -5.77 -10.72
C PRO A 202 18.96 -5.49 -9.35
N THR A 203 18.23 -5.82 -8.29
CA THR A 203 18.61 -5.60 -6.90
C THR A 203 19.50 -6.74 -6.40
N PRO A 204 20.71 -6.44 -5.88
CA PRO A 204 21.61 -7.47 -5.36
C PRO A 204 20.95 -8.38 -4.32
N GLU A 205 21.38 -9.63 -4.28
CA GLU A 205 20.95 -10.62 -3.28
C GLU A 205 21.48 -10.27 -1.86
N VAL A 206 20.80 -10.79 -0.82
CA VAL A 206 21.08 -10.53 0.61
C VAL A 206 21.13 -11.78 1.49
#